data_AF-A0A183EIC2-F1
#
_entry.id   AF-A0A183EIC2-F1
#
_cell.length_a   1.000
_cell.length_b   1.000
_cell.length_c   1.000
_cell.angle_alpha   90.00
_cell.angle_beta   90.00
_cell.angle_gamma   90.00
#
_symmetry.space_group_name_H-M   'P 1'
#
loop_
_entity.id
_entity.type
_entity.pdbx_description
1 polymer ?
#
loop_
_entity_poly.entity_id
_entity_poly.type
_entity_poly.pdbx_seq_one_letter_code
_entity_poly.pdbx_strand_id
1 'polypeptide(L)'
;MDRHLLGLRKIAAEHGRPIPKIFETEAYKKMMNFTLSTSQVPTVNFVPLAYGPSAPDGFGICYNPQPEQLHFTICTLHSCLETSSARYAEELENALVDMRTILTKANGSEKS
;
A
#
# COMPACT_ATOMS: atom_id res chain seq x y z
N MET A 1 -3.96 15.48 -2.98
CA MET A 1 -4.30 15.84 -4.38
C MET A 1 -5.48 15.01 -4.89
N ASP A 2 -5.53 13.72 -4.57
CA ASP A 2 -6.54 12.73 -4.98
C ASP A 2 -7.99 13.20 -4.76
N ARG A 3 -8.31 13.64 -3.54
CA ARG A 3 -9.65 14.14 -3.18
C ARG A 3 -10.02 15.41 -3.93
N HIS A 4 -9.05 16.28 -4.22
CA HIS A 4 -9.28 17.51 -4.98
C HIS A 4 -9.58 17.20 -6.45
N LEU A 5 -8.79 16.32 -7.08
CA LEU A 5 -9.03 15.84 -8.45
C LEU A 5 -10.36 15.09 -8.56
N LEU A 6 -10.69 14.26 -7.58
CA LEU A 6 -12.00 13.61 -7.48
C LEU A 6 -13.14 14.63 -7.39
N GLY A 7 -12.98 15.68 -6.56
CA GLY A 7 -13.95 16.77 -6.43
C GLY A 7 -14.17 17.50 -7.75
N LEU A 8 -13.09 17.88 -8.44
CA LEU A 8 -13.17 18.53 -9.76
C LEU A 8 -13.90 17.66 -10.79
N ARG A 9 -13.58 16.37 -10.85
CA ARG A 9 -14.26 15.42 -11.75
C ARG A 9 -15.75 15.30 -11.42
N LYS A 10 -16.10 15.22 -10.13
CA LYS A 10 -17.50 15.11 -9.68
C LYS A 10 -18.30 16.38 -9.96
N ILE A 11 -17.76 17.56 -9.66
CA ILE A 11 -18.43 18.85 -9.89
C ILE A 11 -18.65 19.08 -11.40
N ALA A 12 -17.69 18.73 -12.25
CA ALA A 12 -17.86 18.83 -13.69
C ALA A 12 -19.02 17.94 -14.18
N ALA A 13 -19.09 16.69 -13.71
CA ALA A 13 -20.18 15.77 -14.04
C ALA A 13 -21.55 16.27 -13.54
N GLU A 14 -21.62 16.74 -12.29
CA GLU A 14 -22.85 17.24 -11.66
C GLU A 14 -23.44 18.46 -12.39
N HIS A 15 -22.58 19.35 -12.90
CA HIS A 15 -23.00 20.56 -13.61
C HIS A 15 -23.08 20.36 -15.13
N GLY A 16 -22.99 19.13 -15.64
CA GLY A 16 -23.02 18.84 -17.07
C GLY A 16 -21.89 19.50 -17.87
N ARG A 17 -20.77 19.82 -17.21
CA ARG A 17 -19.61 20.41 -17.87
C ARG A 17 -18.74 19.31 -18.49
N PRO A 18 -18.02 19.61 -19.58
CA PRO A 18 -17.05 18.68 -20.14
C PRO A 18 -16.04 18.25 -19.06
N ILE A 19 -15.80 16.94 -18.95
CA ILE A 19 -14.76 16.41 -18.06
C ILE A 19 -13.40 16.92 -18.57
N PRO A 20 -12.57 17.54 -17.71
CA PRO A 20 -11.25 17.98 -18.11
C PRO A 20 -10.39 16.83 -18.67
N LYS A 21 -9.72 17.06 -19.81
CA LYS A 21 -8.92 16.05 -20.54
C LYS A 21 -7.87 15.35 -19.68
N ILE A 22 -7.38 15.98 -18.61
CA ILE A 22 -6.44 15.36 -17.68
C ILE A 22 -6.95 14.02 -17.12
N PHE A 23 -8.26 13.88 -16.90
CA PHE A 23 -8.89 12.67 -16.37
C PHE A 23 -8.95 11.51 -17.36
N GLU A 24 -8.70 11.77 -18.64
CA GLU A 24 -8.66 10.78 -19.72
C GLU A 24 -7.23 10.27 -19.99
N THR A 25 -6.22 10.96 -19.45
CA THR A 25 -4.81 10.62 -19.66
C THR A 25 -4.44 9.27 -19.03
N GLU A 26 -3.51 8.57 -19.66
CA GLU A 26 -2.94 7.33 -19.11
C GLU A 26 -2.25 7.56 -17.76
N ALA A 27 -1.64 8.73 -17.56
CA ALA A 27 -1.04 9.11 -16.29
C ALA A 27 -2.08 9.14 -15.16
N TYR A 28 -3.25 9.74 -15.39
CA TYR A 28 -4.34 9.76 -14.41
C TYR A 28 -4.90 8.36 -14.14
N LYS A 29 -5.10 7.54 -15.18
CA LYS A 29 -5.56 6.14 -15.03
C LYS A 29 -4.59 5.33 -14.18
N LYS A 30 -3.28 5.44 -14.46
CA LYS A 30 -2.23 4.76 -13.68
C LYS A 30 -2.18 5.26 -12.23
N MET A 31 -2.28 6.56 -12.01
CA MET A 31 -2.31 7.16 -10.66
C MET A 31 -3.50 6.66 -9.83
N MET A 32 -4.65 6.42 -10.46
CA MET A 32 -5.85 5.94 -9.78
C MET A 32 -5.91 4.41 -9.62
N ASN A 33 -4.98 3.65 -10.22
CA ASN A 33 -4.89 2.19 -10.04
C ASN A 33 -3.93 1.84 -8.90
N PHE A 34 -4.45 1.77 -7.68
CA PHE A 34 -3.67 1.43 -6.50
C PHE A 34 -3.39 -0.07 -6.41
N THR A 35 -2.32 -0.52 -7.08
CA THR A 35 -1.83 -1.92 -7.00
C THR A 35 -1.28 -2.27 -5.61
N LEU A 36 -0.93 -1.28 -4.79
CA LEU A 36 -0.57 -1.46 -3.40
C LEU A 36 -1.42 -0.53 -2.54
N SER A 37 -2.30 -1.10 -1.72
CA SER A 37 -3.22 -0.36 -0.84
C SER A 37 -2.91 -0.68 0.62
N THR A 38 -2.37 0.30 1.35
CA THR A 38 -1.85 0.09 2.70
C THR A 38 -2.53 0.95 3.75
N SER A 39 -2.66 0.44 4.97
CA SER A 39 -3.06 1.26 6.12
C SER A 39 -2.44 0.74 7.41
N GLN A 40 -2.16 1.67 8.31
CA GLN A 40 -1.69 1.37 9.65
C GLN A 40 -2.87 1.33 10.61
N VAL A 41 -2.96 0.30 11.43
CA VAL A 41 -3.97 0.17 12.48
C VAL A 41 -3.27 -0.12 13.81
N PRO A 42 -2.76 0.93 14.50
CA PRO A 42 -2.01 0.75 15.73
C PRO A 42 -2.94 0.29 16.86
N THR A 43 -2.59 -0.82 17.49
CA THR A 43 -3.28 -1.34 18.67
C THR A 43 -2.33 -2.12 19.56
N VAL A 44 -2.54 -2.01 20.88
CA VAL A 44 -1.77 -2.76 21.88
C VAL A 44 -2.09 -4.26 21.85
N ASN A 45 -3.29 -4.62 21.39
CA ASN A 45 -3.73 -6.00 21.30
C ASN A 45 -3.36 -6.60 19.95
N PHE A 46 -3.11 -7.90 19.88
CA PHE A 46 -3.01 -8.59 18.61
C PHE A 46 -4.39 -8.66 17.94
N VAL A 47 -4.60 -7.84 16.92
CA VAL A 47 -5.82 -7.80 16.10
C VAL A 47 -5.40 -7.89 14.63
N PRO A 48 -5.60 -9.04 13.96
CA PRO A 48 -5.28 -9.18 12.54
C PRO A 48 -6.37 -8.51 11.71
N LEU A 49 -6.24 -7.20 11.49
CA LEU A 49 -7.13 -6.47 10.59
C LEU A 49 -6.72 -6.73 9.14
N ALA A 50 -7.70 -7.02 8.29
CA ALA A 50 -7.49 -7.38 6.89
C ALA A 50 -8.50 -6.66 5.99
N TYR A 51 -8.11 -6.42 4.74
CA TYR A 51 -9.01 -6.00 3.67
C TYR A 51 -8.43 -6.45 2.32
N GLY A 52 -9.32 -6.70 1.35
CA GLY A 52 -8.92 -7.09 0.00
C GLY A 52 -8.23 -5.94 -0.76
N PRO A 53 -7.50 -6.25 -1.84
CA PRO A 53 -6.82 -5.24 -2.64
C PRO A 53 -7.80 -4.28 -3.33
N SER A 54 -7.35 -3.05 -3.59
CA SER A 54 -8.15 -2.02 -4.28
C SER A 54 -8.12 -2.15 -5.81
N ALA A 55 -7.29 -3.05 -6.33
CA ALA A 55 -7.16 -3.37 -7.75
C ALA A 55 -7.10 -4.90 -7.94
N PRO A 56 -7.55 -5.44 -9.08
CA PRO A 56 -7.52 -6.88 -9.34
C PRO A 56 -6.11 -7.49 -9.35
N ASP A 57 -5.12 -6.68 -9.72
CA ASP A 57 -3.69 -6.98 -9.84
C ASP A 57 -2.88 -6.47 -8.64
N GLY A 58 -3.53 -6.29 -7.49
CA GLY A 58 -2.93 -5.59 -6.35
C GLY A 58 -2.85 -6.36 -5.03
N PHE A 59 -2.31 -5.66 -4.04
CA PHE A 59 -2.14 -6.08 -2.65
C PHE A 59 -2.93 -5.16 -1.71
N GLY A 60 -3.66 -5.76 -0.77
CA GLY A 60 -4.21 -5.08 0.40
C GLY A 60 -3.35 -5.42 1.61
N ILE A 61 -2.72 -4.41 2.23
CA ILE A 61 -1.77 -4.63 3.32
C ILE A 61 -2.11 -3.76 4.53
N CYS A 62 -2.53 -4.41 5.62
CA CYS A 62 -2.68 -3.75 6.91
C CYS A 62 -1.47 -4.06 7.79
N TYR A 63 -1.04 -3.10 8.61
CA TYR A 63 0.03 -3.32 9.57
C TYR A 63 -0.20 -2.64 10.94
N ASN A 64 0.30 -3.28 11.98
CA ASN A 64 0.26 -2.80 13.36
C ASN A 64 1.67 -2.81 13.97
N PRO A 65 2.35 -1.65 14.03
CA PRO A 65 3.60 -1.48 14.75
C PRO A 65 3.40 -1.52 16.26
N GLN A 66 4.18 -2.36 16.92
CA GLN A 66 4.34 -2.42 18.37
C GLN A 66 5.81 -2.18 18.73
N PRO A 67 6.15 -1.96 20.02
CA PRO A 67 7.52 -1.57 20.38
C PRO A 67 8.60 -2.59 19.96
N GLU A 68 8.31 -3.89 20.00
CA GLU A 68 9.27 -4.95 19.64
C GLU A 68 8.92 -5.75 18.37
N GLN A 69 7.75 -5.50 17.76
CA GLN A 69 7.25 -6.32 16.65
C GLN A 69 6.37 -5.55 15.67
N LEU A 70 6.29 -6.04 14.44
CA LEU A 70 5.42 -5.53 13.37
C LEU A 70 4.48 -6.65 12.93
N HIS A 71 3.17 -6.44 13.08
CA HIS A 71 2.18 -7.37 12.56
C HIS A 71 1.74 -6.93 11.18
N PHE A 72 1.76 -7.82 10.20
CA PHE A 72 1.28 -7.58 8.84
C PHE A 72 0.15 -8.53 8.47
N THR A 73 -0.82 -8.05 7.72
CA THR A 73 -1.81 -8.88 7.02
C THR A 73 -1.82 -8.51 5.55
N ILE A 74 -1.55 -9.49 4.68
CA ILE A 74 -1.36 -9.29 3.23
C ILE A 74 -2.40 -10.10 2.47
N CYS A 75 -3.25 -9.41 1.71
CA CYS A 75 -4.31 -9.99 0.90
C CYS A 75 -4.07 -9.74 -0.59
N THR A 76 -4.22 -10.79 -1.39
CA THR A 76 -4.26 -10.73 -2.86
C THR A 76 -5.49 -11.49 -3.37
N LEU A 77 -5.77 -11.38 -4.68
CA LEU A 77 -6.80 -12.20 -5.32
C LEU A 77 -6.17 -13.39 -6.03
N HIS A 78 -6.68 -14.60 -5.76
CA HIS A 78 -6.21 -15.83 -6.42
C HIS A 78 -6.35 -15.80 -7.95
N SER A 79 -7.22 -14.95 -8.49
CA SER A 79 -7.38 -14.75 -9.93
C SER A 79 -6.18 -14.07 -10.60
N CYS A 80 -5.33 -13.37 -9.85
CA CYS A 80 -4.14 -12.71 -10.38
C CYS A 80 -2.89 -13.54 -10.09
N LEU A 81 -2.41 -14.26 -11.11
CA LEU A 81 -1.25 -15.14 -11.02
C LEU A 81 0.09 -14.39 -10.81
N GLU A 82 0.11 -13.08 -11.05
CA GLU A 82 1.29 -12.23 -10.83
C GLU A 82 1.46 -11.83 -9.36
N THR A 83 0.40 -11.93 -8.55
CA THR A 83 0.41 -11.58 -7.13
C THR A 83 0.49 -12.80 -6.23
N SER A 84 1.24 -12.72 -5.14
CA SER A 84 1.32 -13.77 -4.12
C SER A 84 1.54 -13.14 -2.74
N SER A 85 0.56 -13.29 -1.83
CA SER A 85 0.72 -12.83 -0.45
C SER A 85 1.93 -13.45 0.24
N ALA A 86 2.20 -14.74 0.00
CA ALA A 86 3.30 -15.46 0.63
C ALA A 86 4.66 -14.92 0.17
N ARG A 87 4.85 -14.76 -1.14
CA ARG A 87 6.07 -14.18 -1.70
C ARG A 87 6.25 -12.74 -1.24
N TYR A 88 5.19 -11.95 -1.22
CA TYR A 88 5.27 -10.56 -0.74
C TYR A 88 5.68 -10.50 0.74
N ALA A 89 5.18 -11.41 1.59
CA ALA A 89 5.56 -11.47 3.00
C ALA A 89 7.06 -11.75 3.18
N GLU A 90 7.62 -12.69 2.42
CA GLU A 90 9.05 -13.01 2.42
C GLU A 90 9.90 -11.80 1.98
N GLU A 91 9.54 -11.16 0.87
CA GLU A 91 10.29 -9.99 0.37
C GLU A 91 10.17 -8.79 1.31
N LEU A 92 9.02 -8.62 1.97
CA LEU A 92 8.83 -7.59 2.99
C LEU A 92 9.72 -7.82 4.21
N GLU A 93 9.83 -9.06 4.67
CA GLU A 93 10.74 -9.43 5.76
C GLU A 93 12.20 -9.15 5.36
N ASN A 94 12.62 -9.61 4.17
CA ASN A 94 13.97 -9.36 3.64
C ASN A 94 14.27 -7.84 3.59
N ALA A 95 13.35 -7.03 3.06
CA ALA A 95 13.52 -5.59 3.00
C ALA A 95 13.65 -4.95 4.40
N LEU A 96 12.88 -5.40 5.39
CA LEU A 96 12.97 -4.93 6.77
C LEU A 96 14.32 -5.29 7.41
N VAL A 97 14.81 -6.51 7.18
CA VAL A 97 16.12 -6.98 7.65
C VAL A 97 17.26 -6.23 6.98
N ASP A 98 17.18 -5.97 5.68
CA ASP A 98 18.17 -5.19 4.93
C ASP A 98 18.24 -3.75 5.45
N MET A 99 17.09 -3.09 5.64
CA MET A 99 17.04 -1.75 6.23
C MET A 99 17.68 -1.72 7.62
N ARG A 100 17.37 -2.71 8.48
CA ARG A 100 18.01 -2.84 9.80
C ARG A 100 19.53 -2.98 9.67
N THR A 101 19.99 -3.86 8.78
CA THR A 101 21.42 -4.14 8.57
C THR A 101 22.18 -2.91 8.11
N ILE A 102 21.61 -2.12 7.18
CA ILE A 102 22.21 -0.86 6.71
C ILE A 102 22.33 0.13 7.87
N LEU A 103 21.26 0.28 8.67
CA LEU A 103 21.24 1.23 9.79
C LEU A 103 22.21 0.82 10.91
N THR A 104 22.34 -0.47 11.23
CA THR A 104 23.28 -0.93 12.27
C THR A 104 24.74 -0.76 11.83
N LYS A 105 25.04 -1.03 10.55
CA LYS A 105 26.38 -0.81 9.99
C LYS A 105 26.76 0.67 9.98
N ALA A 106 25.85 1.55 9.56
CA ALA A 106 26.08 2.98 9.53
C ALA A 106 26.33 3.59 10.93
N ASN A 107 25.67 3.04 11.96
CA ASN A 107 25.79 3.52 13.34
C ASN A 107 26.99 2.95 14.11
N GLY A 108 27.86 2.15 13.48
CA GLY A 108 29.07 1.60 14.10
C GLY A 108 28.81 0.66 15.29
N SER A 109 27.59 0.16 15.44
CA SER A 109 27.15 -0.65 16.58
C SER A 109 27.26 -2.15 16.30
N GLU A 110 28.39 -2.60 15.75
CA GLU A 110 28.87 -3.96 15.98
C GLU A 110 29.55 -3.98 17.37
N LYS A 111 28.77 -4.26 18.42
CA LYS A 111 29.37 -4.73 19.65
C LYS A 111 29.82 -6.18 19.41
N SER A 112 31.14 -6.38 19.47
CA SER A 112 31.81 -7.66 19.72
C SER A 112 31.23 -8.40 20.91
#